data_AF-A0A961KA90-F1
#
_entry.id   AF-A0A961KA90-F1
#
_cell.length_a   1.000
_cell.length_b   1.000
_cell.length_c   1.000
_cell.angle_alpha   90.00
_cell.angle_beta   90.00
_cell.angle_gamma   90.00
#
_symmetry.space_group_name_H-M   'P 1'
#
loop_
_entity.id
_entity.type
_entity.pdbx_description
1 polymer ?
#
loop_
_entity_poly.entity_id
_entity_poly.type
_entity_poly.pdbx_seq_one_letter_code
_entity_poly.pdbx_strand_id
1 'polypeptide(L)'
;AAEGDLGAVLGLIAAGAEPDDAAAASERLAAVATDPATPPLYHDLAVLKRAMIPGAMSAEERVAALSALTAPGAPFRVLAEEQLAYAEMERGETASALARLEALLNDNEASGALRQRAQQLIVALGGGTGTDDDA
;
A
#
# COMPACT_ATOMS: atom_id res chain seq x y z
N ALA A 1 6.08 -27.18 1.27
CA ALA A 1 6.43 -26.05 2.17
C ALA A 1 7.67 -25.33 1.68
N ALA A 2 8.87 -25.94 1.67
CA ALA A 2 10.11 -25.27 1.24
C ALA A 2 10.14 -24.84 -0.24
N GLU A 3 9.47 -25.57 -1.13
CA GLU A 3 9.45 -25.25 -2.57
C GLU A 3 8.56 -24.05 -2.91
N GLY A 4 7.41 -23.89 -2.21
CA GLY A 4 6.55 -22.70 -2.33
C GLY A 4 7.18 -21.44 -1.70
N ASP A 5 7.94 -21.62 -0.62
CA ASP A 5 8.68 -20.54 0.06
C ASP A 5 9.74 -19.92 -0.87
N LEU A 6 10.58 -20.77 -1.49
CA LEU A 6 11.60 -20.33 -2.44
C LEU A 6 10.98 -19.71 -3.70
N GLY A 7 9.90 -20.28 -4.22
CA GLY A 7 9.18 -19.74 -5.38
C GLY A 7 8.63 -18.33 -5.13
N ALA A 8 8.00 -18.11 -3.98
CA ALA A 8 7.48 -16.80 -3.60
C ALA A 8 8.60 -15.76 -3.45
N VAL A 9 9.72 -16.13 -2.83
CA VAL A 9 10.90 -15.26 -2.69
C VAL A 9 11.49 -14.92 -4.06
N LEU A 10 11.65 -15.89 -4.96
CA LEU A 10 12.13 -15.65 -6.32
C LEU A 10 11.20 -14.73 -7.10
N GLY A 11 9.88 -14.91 -7.00
CA GLY A 11 8.89 -14.04 -7.61
C GLY A 11 8.98 -12.59 -7.10
N LEU A 12 9.14 -12.41 -5.79
CA LEU A 12 9.31 -11.10 -5.17
C LEU A 12 10.62 -10.41 -5.57
N ILE A 13 11.71 -11.16 -5.72
CA ILE A 13 13.00 -10.64 -6.20
C ILE A 13 12.88 -10.24 -7.67
N ALA A 14 12.29 -11.10 -8.51
CA ALA A 14 12.13 -10.85 -9.94
C ALA A 14 11.26 -9.61 -10.21
N ALA A 15 10.21 -9.39 -9.42
CA ALA A 15 9.39 -8.18 -9.51
C ALA A 15 10.17 -6.89 -9.18
N GLY A 16 11.25 -6.97 -8.39
CA GLY A 16 12.11 -5.82 -8.05
C GLY A 16 13.34 -5.65 -8.93
N ALA A 17 13.62 -6.57 -9.85
CA ALA A 17 14.83 -6.56 -10.67
C ALA A 17 14.76 -5.59 -11.87
N GLU A 18 13.56 -5.32 -12.36
CA GLU A 18 13.31 -4.46 -13.54
C GLU A 18 12.41 -3.29 -13.13
N PRO A 19 12.97 -2.25 -12.48
CA PRO A 19 12.17 -1.13 -11.96
C PRO A 19 11.44 -0.34 -13.06
N ASP A 20 11.88 -0.45 -14.31
CA ASP A 20 11.32 0.27 -15.46
C ASP A 20 10.17 -0.48 -16.14
N ASP A 21 9.89 -1.75 -15.76
CA ASP A 21 8.79 -2.54 -16.31
C ASP A 21 7.70 -2.81 -15.23
N ALA A 22 6.93 -1.75 -14.96
CA ALA A 22 5.83 -1.78 -14.01
C ALA A 22 4.77 -2.84 -14.35
N ALA A 23 4.53 -3.11 -15.64
CA ALA A 23 3.54 -4.09 -16.07
C ALA A 23 4.00 -5.52 -15.73
N ALA A 24 5.23 -5.88 -16.11
CA ALA A 24 5.77 -7.18 -15.79
C ALA A 24 6.01 -7.38 -14.28
N ALA A 25 6.36 -6.33 -13.55
CA ALA A 25 6.44 -6.38 -12.09
C ALA A 25 5.06 -6.66 -11.45
N SER A 26 4.01 -5.97 -11.91
CA SER A 26 2.63 -6.18 -11.45
C SER A 26 2.15 -7.61 -11.72
N GLU A 27 2.43 -8.15 -12.92
CA GLU A 27 2.06 -9.52 -13.28
C GLU A 27 2.74 -10.57 -12.38
N ARG A 28 4.05 -10.41 -12.13
CA ARG A 28 4.79 -11.34 -11.23
C ARG A 28 4.25 -11.30 -9.80
N LEU A 29 3.94 -10.10 -9.28
CA LEU A 29 3.37 -9.96 -7.93
C LEU A 29 1.95 -10.52 -7.87
N ALA A 30 1.15 -10.36 -8.93
CA ALA A 30 -0.16 -10.99 -9.02
C ALA A 30 -0.06 -12.52 -9.02
N ALA A 31 0.91 -13.11 -9.72
CA ALA A 31 1.15 -14.55 -9.70
C ALA A 31 1.48 -15.06 -8.28
N VAL A 32 2.38 -14.36 -7.55
CA VAL A 32 2.69 -14.71 -6.15
C VAL A 32 1.44 -14.59 -5.25
N ALA A 33 0.66 -13.53 -5.39
CA ALA A 33 -0.54 -13.29 -4.58
C ALA A 33 -1.73 -14.20 -4.93
N THR A 34 -1.71 -14.91 -6.06
CA THR A 34 -2.81 -15.80 -6.47
C THR A 34 -2.48 -17.28 -6.40
N ASP A 35 -1.21 -17.62 -6.19
CA ASP A 35 -0.77 -19.00 -6.02
C ASP A 35 -1.18 -19.54 -4.64
N PRO A 36 -2.01 -20.59 -4.55
CA PRO A 36 -2.44 -21.18 -3.28
C PRO A 36 -1.29 -21.84 -2.49
N ALA A 37 -0.14 -22.09 -3.13
CA ALA A 37 1.05 -22.61 -2.47
C ALA A 37 1.90 -21.52 -1.78
N THR A 38 1.61 -20.24 -2.04
CA THR A 38 2.33 -19.10 -1.44
C THR A 38 2.01 -18.98 0.06
N PRO A 39 3.02 -18.95 0.95
CA PRO A 39 2.79 -18.69 2.37
C PRO A 39 2.15 -17.31 2.61
N PRO A 40 1.27 -17.14 3.62
CA PRO A 40 0.50 -15.91 3.82
C PRO A 40 1.33 -14.62 3.89
N LEU A 41 2.51 -14.69 4.53
CA LEU A 41 3.41 -13.54 4.62
C LEU A 41 3.86 -13.02 3.24
N TYR A 42 4.15 -13.93 2.29
CA TYR A 42 4.59 -13.54 0.95
C TYR A 42 3.42 -13.14 0.05
N HIS A 43 2.25 -13.74 0.26
CA HIS A 43 1.00 -13.30 -0.35
C HIS A 43 0.74 -11.82 0.00
N ASP A 44 0.73 -11.49 1.29
CA ASP A 44 0.42 -10.14 1.77
C ASP A 44 1.47 -9.12 1.30
N LEU A 45 2.75 -9.52 1.29
CA LEU A 45 3.83 -8.69 0.76
C LEU A 45 3.67 -8.43 -0.74
N ALA A 46 3.26 -9.44 -1.51
CA ALA A 46 3.03 -9.30 -2.94
C ALA A 46 1.85 -8.36 -3.24
N VAL A 47 0.75 -8.48 -2.48
CA VAL A 47 -0.40 -7.57 -2.55
C VAL A 47 0.03 -6.13 -2.25
N LEU A 48 0.73 -5.91 -1.13
CA LEU A 48 1.22 -4.57 -0.76
C LEU A 48 2.10 -3.98 -1.86
N LYS A 49 3.12 -4.72 -2.32
CA LYS A 49 4.04 -4.24 -3.35
C LYS A 49 3.33 -3.92 -4.66
N ARG A 50 2.36 -4.74 -5.06
CA ARG A 50 1.61 -4.52 -6.31
C ARG A 50 0.78 -3.23 -6.23
N ALA A 51 0.16 -2.96 -5.08
CA ALA A 51 -0.59 -1.72 -4.86
C ALA A 51 0.28 -0.46 -4.89
N MET A 52 1.59 -0.58 -4.63
CA MET A 52 2.56 0.51 -4.70
C MET A 52 3.08 0.79 -6.12
N ILE A 53 2.80 -0.08 -7.10
CA ILE A 53 3.22 0.14 -8.48
C ILE A 53 2.25 1.13 -9.16
N PRO A 54 2.74 2.27 -9.68
CA PRO A 54 1.88 3.22 -10.38
C PRO A 54 1.15 2.58 -11.56
N GLY A 55 -0.17 2.76 -11.62
CA GLY A 55 -1.02 2.25 -12.70
C GLY A 55 -1.28 0.73 -12.69
N ALA A 56 -0.75 -0.03 -11.73
CA ALA A 56 -0.98 -1.47 -11.64
C ALA A 56 -2.39 -1.83 -11.18
N MET A 57 -3.02 -0.95 -10.41
CA MET A 57 -4.35 -1.09 -9.83
C MET A 57 -5.01 0.29 -9.80
N SER A 58 -6.31 0.34 -10.05
CA SER A 58 -7.13 1.52 -9.77
C SER A 58 -7.16 1.82 -8.27
N ALA A 59 -7.53 3.04 -7.89
CA ALA A 59 -7.67 3.39 -6.48
C ALA A 59 -8.70 2.51 -5.74
N GLU A 60 -9.83 2.17 -6.38
CA GLU A 60 -10.84 1.24 -5.85
C GLU A 60 -10.24 -0.16 -5.59
N GLU A 61 -9.51 -0.71 -6.56
CA GLU A 61 -8.87 -2.01 -6.43
C GLU A 61 -7.81 -2.03 -5.32
N ARG A 62 -7.05 -0.94 -5.17
CA ARG A 62 -6.09 -0.79 -4.06
C ARG A 62 -6.79 -0.76 -2.71
N VAL A 63 -7.90 -0.04 -2.58
CA VAL A 63 -8.69 -0.02 -1.34
C VAL A 63 -9.14 -1.43 -0.98
N ALA A 64 -9.72 -2.16 -1.92
CA ALA A 64 -10.19 -3.53 -1.69
C ALA A 64 -9.04 -4.47 -1.29
N ALA A 65 -7.91 -4.41 -2.00
CA ALA A 65 -6.77 -5.29 -1.75
C ALA A 65 -6.03 -4.98 -0.43
N LEU A 66 -5.82 -3.71 -0.12
CA LEU A 66 -5.07 -3.28 1.06
C LEU A 66 -5.89 -3.38 2.35
N SER A 67 -7.22 -3.24 2.28
CA SER A 67 -8.09 -3.39 3.46
C SER A 67 -7.99 -4.77 4.11
N ALA A 68 -7.64 -5.82 3.35
CA ALA A 68 -7.40 -7.15 3.90
C ALA A 68 -6.13 -7.21 4.77
N LEU A 69 -5.19 -6.29 4.56
CA LEU A 69 -3.88 -6.26 5.23
C LEU A 69 -3.86 -5.40 6.50
N THR A 70 -4.97 -4.72 6.84
CA THR A 70 -5.04 -3.79 7.98
C THR A 70 -5.48 -4.45 9.29
N ALA A 71 -5.64 -5.77 9.32
CA ALA A 71 -6.02 -6.48 10.53
C ALA A 71 -5.01 -6.24 11.68
N PRO A 72 -5.45 -6.11 12.94
CA PRO A 72 -4.55 -5.95 14.08
C PRO A 72 -3.49 -7.06 14.16
N GLY A 73 -2.23 -6.66 14.32
CA GLY A 73 -1.08 -7.59 14.35
C GLY A 73 -0.64 -8.12 12.99
N ALA A 74 -1.26 -7.70 11.87
CA ALA A 74 -0.78 -8.07 10.55
C ALA A 74 0.60 -7.44 10.28
N PRO A 75 1.56 -8.18 9.67
CA PRO A 75 2.95 -7.73 9.53
C PRO A 75 3.13 -6.41 8.76
N PHE A 76 2.20 -6.11 7.86
CA PHE A 76 2.27 -4.95 6.98
C PHE A 76 1.20 -3.90 7.26
N ARG A 77 0.48 -4.01 8.38
CA ARG A 77 -0.68 -3.18 8.71
C ARG A 77 -0.42 -1.68 8.50
N VAL A 78 0.58 -1.12 9.17
CA VAL A 78 0.86 0.33 9.11
C VAL A 78 1.31 0.82 7.73
N LEU A 79 1.89 -0.06 6.90
CA LEU A 79 2.23 0.28 5.51
C LEU A 79 0.99 0.21 4.61
N ALA A 80 0.12 -0.78 4.82
CA ALA A 80 -1.17 -0.87 4.13
C ALA A 80 -2.08 0.32 4.47
N GLU A 81 -2.09 0.77 5.73
CA GLU A 81 -2.78 1.98 6.16
C GLU A 81 -2.26 3.23 5.42
N GLU A 82 -0.95 3.38 5.26
CA GLU A 82 -0.39 4.49 4.47
C GLU A 82 -0.81 4.42 3.00
N GLN A 83 -0.76 3.24 2.38
CA GLN A 83 -1.16 3.06 0.99
C GLN A 83 -2.67 3.25 0.77
N LEU A 84 -3.50 2.90 1.77
CA LEU A 84 -4.92 3.23 1.77
C LEU A 84 -5.15 4.73 1.78
N ALA A 85 -4.42 5.49 2.59
CA ALA A 85 -4.54 6.94 2.60
C ALA A 85 -4.25 7.54 1.22
N TYR A 86 -3.22 7.07 0.51
CA TYR A 86 -2.95 7.49 -0.86
C TYR A 86 -4.10 7.16 -1.83
N ALA A 87 -4.66 5.95 -1.74
CA ALA A 87 -5.77 5.54 -2.59
C ALA A 87 -7.05 6.35 -2.31
N GLU A 88 -7.34 6.65 -1.04
CA GLU A 88 -8.45 7.51 -0.61
C GLU A 88 -8.27 8.95 -1.11
N MET A 89 -7.05 9.49 -1.06
CA MET A 89 -6.73 10.81 -1.61
C MET A 89 -7.02 10.88 -3.13
N GLU A 90 -6.62 9.87 -3.89
CA GLU A 90 -6.90 9.80 -5.33
C GLU A 90 -8.40 9.70 -5.66
N ARG A 91 -9.20 9.21 -4.71
CA ARG A 91 -10.66 9.13 -4.81
C ARG A 91 -11.37 10.39 -4.31
N GLY A 92 -10.64 11.39 -3.81
CA GLY A 92 -11.22 12.57 -3.18
C GLY A 92 -11.80 12.32 -1.79
N GLU A 93 -11.50 11.17 -1.17
CA GLU A 93 -11.97 10.78 0.17
C GLU A 93 -11.07 11.39 1.26
N THR A 94 -10.86 12.72 1.20
CA THR A 94 -9.90 13.45 2.04
C THR A 94 -10.10 13.23 3.53
N ALA A 95 -11.35 13.17 4.01
CA ALA A 95 -11.63 12.95 5.42
C ALA A 95 -11.18 11.56 5.91
N SER A 96 -11.38 10.52 5.10
CA SER A 96 -10.92 9.16 5.40
C SER A 96 -9.40 9.09 5.41
N ALA A 97 -8.75 9.69 4.40
CA ALA A 97 -7.31 9.76 4.33
C ALA A 97 -6.70 10.47 5.54
N LEU A 98 -7.26 11.62 5.94
CA LEU A 98 -6.80 12.37 7.13
C LEU A 98 -6.92 11.53 8.40
N ALA A 99 -8.09 10.92 8.65
CA ALA A 99 -8.30 10.09 9.83
C ALA A 99 -7.28 8.94 9.92
N ARG A 100 -6.96 8.33 8.77
CA ARG A 100 -5.98 7.24 8.66
C ARG A 100 -4.56 7.70 8.95
N LEU A 101 -4.16 8.85 8.40
CA LEU A 101 -2.84 9.43 8.62
C LEU A 101 -2.65 9.89 10.08
N GLU A 102 -3.69 10.45 10.70
CA GLU A 102 -3.69 10.82 12.12
C GLU A 102 -3.57 9.60 13.04
N ALA A 103 -4.23 8.49 12.69
CA ALA A 103 -4.06 7.23 13.41
C ALA A 103 -2.60 6.74 13.33
N LEU A 104 -1.96 6.82 12.16
CA LEU A 104 -0.55 6.46 11.97
C LEU A 104 0.42 7.30 12.82
N LEU A 105 0.12 8.57 13.08
CA LEU A 105 0.95 9.42 13.94
C LEU A 105 1.02 8.91 15.38
N ASN A 106 -0.05 8.25 15.85
CA ASN A 106 -0.19 7.75 17.22
C ASN A 106 0.09 6.24 17.33
N ASP A 107 0.41 5.59 16.22
CA ASP A 107 0.60 4.16 16.14
C ASP A 107 2.00 3.74 16.60
N ASN A 108 2.07 2.81 17.56
CA ASN A 108 3.34 2.31 18.11
C ASN A 108 4.10 1.42 17.13
N GLU A 109 3.42 0.80 16.15
CA GLU A 109 4.04 -0.01 15.11
C GLU A 109 4.55 0.85 13.95
N ALA A 110 4.14 2.13 13.87
CA ALA A 110 4.66 3.04 12.86
C ALA A 110 6.12 3.42 13.14
N SER A 111 6.96 3.38 12.11
CA SER A 111 8.33 3.87 12.22
C SER A 111 8.38 5.41 12.27
N GLY A 112 9.50 5.98 12.73
CA GLY A 112 9.69 7.44 12.70
C GLY A 112 9.60 8.01 11.28
N ALA A 113 10.14 7.30 10.28
CA ALA A 113 10.06 7.69 8.88
C ALA A 113 8.62 7.65 8.35
N LEU A 114 7.83 6.65 8.75
CA LEU A 114 6.42 6.54 8.38
C LEU A 114 5.60 7.70 8.97
N ARG A 115 5.78 7.99 10.26
CA ARG A 115 5.12 9.14 10.89
C ARG A 115 5.50 10.47 10.24
N GLN A 116 6.77 10.65 9.87
CA GLN A 116 7.20 11.84 9.14
C GLN A 116 6.47 11.99 7.80
N ARG A 117 6.35 10.91 7.00
CA ARG A 117 5.61 10.95 5.74
C ARG A 117 4.12 11.23 5.97
N ALA A 118 3.50 10.58 6.96
CA ALA A 118 2.10 10.84 7.30
C ALA A 118 1.85 12.31 7.66
N GLN A 119 2.77 12.93 8.40
CA GLN A 119 2.69 14.36 8.74
C GLN A 119 2.80 15.26 7.51
N GLN A 120 3.68 14.93 6.54
CA GLN A 120 3.76 15.69 5.29
C GLN A 120 2.46 15.59 4.47
N LEU A 121 1.83 14.41 4.44
CA LEU A 121 0.57 14.20 3.74
C LEU A 121 -0.59 14.96 4.40
N ILE A 122 -0.67 14.97 5.74
CA ILE A 122 -1.66 15.76 6.48
C ILE A 122 -1.52 17.25 6.15
N VAL A 123 -0.29 17.78 6.11
CA VAL A 123 -0.04 19.18 5.73
C VAL A 123 -0.46 19.44 4.28
N ALA A 124 -0.16 18.54 3.35
CA ALA A 124 -0.59 18.67 1.96
C ALA A 124 -2.13 18.67 1.82
N LEU A 125 -2.83 17.84 2.59
CA LEU A 125 -4.29 17.75 2.60
C LEU A 125 -4.96 18.95 3.28
N GLY A 126 -4.36 19.48 4.35
CA GLY A 126 -4.83 20.68 5.06
C GLY A 126 -4.40 22.00 4.41
N GLY A 127 -3.39 21.97 3.55
CA GLY A 127 -2.91 23.13 2.77
C GLY A 127 -3.63 23.31 1.42
N GLY A 128 -4.46 22.34 1.01
CA GLY A 128 -5.21 22.37 -0.25
C GLY A 128 -6.55 23.10 -0.20
N THR A 129 -7.02 23.55 0.97
CA THR A 129 -8.30 24.26 1.13
C THR A 129 -8.17 25.77 0.92
N GLY A 130 -7.55 26.19 -0.19
CA GLY A 130 -7.37 27.61 -0.48
C GLY A 130 -7.24 27.87 -1.96
N THR A 131 -8.37 27.83 -2.67
CA THR A 131 -8.85 28.76 -3.74
C THR A 131 -9.83 28.03 -4.65
N ASP A 132 -11.13 28.26 -4.45
CA ASP A 132 -12.12 28.60 -5.49
C ASP A 132 -13.56 28.43 -4.94
N ASP A 133 -13.91 29.21 -3.92
CA ASP A 133 -15.33 29.45 -3.57
C ASP A 133 -15.57 30.90 -3.12
N ASP A 134 -14.85 31.85 -3.76
CA ASP A 134 -15.11 33.29 -3.64
C ASP A 134 -14.66 34.00 -4.94
N ALA A 135 -15.54 34.02 -5.95
CA ALA A 135 -15.67 35.08 -6.97
C ALA A 135 -16.95 34.89 -7.82
#